data_AF-A0A250XAE4-F1
#
_entry.id   AF-A0A250XAE4-F1
#
_cell.length_a   1.000
_cell.length_b   1.000
_cell.length_c   1.000
_cell.angle_alpha   90.00
_cell.angle_beta   90.00
_cell.angle_gamma   90.00
#
_symmetry.space_group_name_H-M   'P 1'
#
loop_
_entity.id
_entity.type
_entity.pdbx_description
1 polymer ?
#
loop_
_entity_poly.entity_id
_entity_poly.type
_entity_poly.pdbx_seq_one_letter_code
_entity_poly.pdbx_strand_id
1 'polypeptide(L)'
;MNFLQRWRHSTKHHGQLMHSRYCMWILVVTSCIVTVALVFLEFRTCRDDADGDRKNKRFERGMTEKEYTMLIPEDELHRVRKIIKKACKFRGWSGSPGDIEKAWLHATSAAKGVNGGSWSDHFVVEDLDESRLEKLCNMIDDVFLGGQLQKELYKRRVGRLKFSVDDDPRGQDDWISYFGEDSVIHFLRRKWSQSVSESQPMICEGILCHTRLQLLMHTLAHEMVHALVFHLLPDIDKASLAYLPDERHGPIFKLLNKRLFGHPTDSYKKLFGGF
;
A
#
# COMPACT_ATOMS: atom_id res chain seq x y z
N MET A 1 -40.10 73.60 42.01
CA MET A 1 -40.43 72.26 41.49
C MET A 1 -39.14 71.46 41.30
N ASN A 2 -39.02 70.31 41.96
CA ASN A 2 -37.76 69.62 42.25
C ASN A 2 -37.19 68.83 41.06
N PHE A 3 -35.88 68.99 40.83
CA PHE A 3 -35.05 68.29 39.84
C PHE A 3 -35.11 66.75 39.97
N LEU A 4 -35.45 66.26 41.16
CA LEU A 4 -35.59 64.82 41.46
C LEU A 4 -36.81 64.14 40.81
N GLN A 5 -37.84 64.89 40.36
CA GLN A 5 -38.98 64.30 39.64
C GLN A 5 -38.72 64.09 38.14
N ARG A 6 -37.80 64.86 37.52
CA ARG A 6 -37.43 64.66 36.11
C ARG A 6 -36.52 63.46 35.88
N TRP A 7 -35.68 63.09 36.86
CA TRP A 7 -34.74 61.99 36.69
C TRP A 7 -35.41 60.61 36.78
N ARG A 8 -36.52 60.47 37.52
CA ARG A 8 -37.27 59.21 37.63
C ARG A 8 -38.06 58.81 36.38
N HIS A 9 -38.28 59.71 35.42
CA HIS A 9 -38.96 59.38 34.16
C HIS A 9 -38.00 58.99 33.02
N SER A 10 -36.71 59.32 33.11
CA SER A 10 -35.72 59.04 32.04
C SER A 10 -35.14 57.61 32.11
N THR A 11 -35.04 57.02 33.31
CA THR A 11 -34.48 55.67 33.49
C THR A 11 -35.43 54.54 33.10
N LYS A 12 -36.75 54.78 33.02
CA LYS A 12 -37.72 53.74 32.59
C LYS A 12 -37.67 53.44 31.09
N HIS A 13 -37.33 54.41 30.23
CA HIS A 13 -37.25 54.18 28.79
C HIS A 13 -35.89 53.63 28.32
N HIS A 14 -34.80 53.89 29.04
CA HIS A 14 -33.49 53.31 28.71
C HIS A 14 -33.38 51.81 29.05
N GLY A 15 -34.08 51.34 30.10
CA GLY A 15 -34.09 49.92 30.48
C GLY A 15 -34.76 49.01 29.43
N GLN A 16 -35.82 49.48 28.75
CA GLN A 16 -36.52 48.71 27.72
C GLN A 16 -35.70 48.55 26.43
N LEU A 17 -34.95 49.60 26.02
CA LEU A 17 -34.09 49.55 24.84
C LEU A 17 -32.88 48.62 25.02
N MET A 18 -32.31 48.56 26.22
CA MET A 18 -31.23 47.61 26.53
C MET A 18 -31.76 46.17 26.52
N HIS A 19 -32.91 45.89 27.12
CA HIS A 19 -33.50 44.54 27.12
C HIS A 19 -33.76 44.02 25.69
N SER A 20 -34.27 44.88 24.80
CA SER A 20 -34.52 44.52 23.39
C SER A 20 -33.23 44.16 22.64
N ARG A 21 -32.13 44.90 22.86
CA ARG A 21 -30.84 44.60 22.24
C ARG A 21 -30.21 43.31 22.76
N TYR A 22 -30.29 43.05 24.07
CA TYR A 22 -29.79 41.79 24.64
C TYR A 22 -30.58 40.57 24.14
N CYS A 23 -31.90 40.66 24.04
CA CYS A 23 -32.72 39.57 23.47
C CYS A 23 -32.37 39.31 22.00
N MET A 24 -32.11 40.35 21.20
CA MET A 24 -31.73 40.20 19.80
C MET A 24 -30.35 39.53 19.65
N TRP A 25 -29.36 39.90 20.48
CA TRP A 25 -28.05 39.25 20.49
C TRP A 25 -28.12 37.78 20.90
N ILE A 26 -28.93 37.44 21.90
CA ILE A 26 -29.12 36.05 22.33
C ILE A 26 -29.71 35.23 21.17
N LEU A 27 -30.72 35.76 20.45
CA LEU A 27 -31.33 35.09 19.30
C LEU A 27 -30.35 34.88 18.14
N VAL A 28 -29.48 35.85 17.86
CA VAL A 28 -28.46 35.72 16.80
C VAL A 28 -27.43 34.66 17.18
N VAL A 29 -26.94 34.68 18.43
CA VAL A 29 -25.93 33.70 18.89
C VAL A 29 -26.50 32.30 18.94
N THR A 30 -27.73 32.11 19.46
CA THR A 30 -28.37 30.78 19.45
C THR A 30 -28.64 30.30 18.03
N SER A 31 -29.05 31.18 17.12
CA SER A 31 -29.20 30.83 15.69
C SER A 31 -27.89 30.36 15.09
N CYS A 32 -26.76 31.05 15.32
CA CYS A 32 -25.45 30.64 14.81
C CYS A 32 -25.01 29.30 15.38
N ILE A 33 -25.20 29.06 16.68
CA ILE A 33 -24.85 27.78 17.33
C ILE A 33 -25.69 26.65 16.74
N VAL A 34 -26.99 26.85 16.54
CA VAL A 34 -27.89 25.86 15.94
C VAL A 34 -27.49 25.57 14.49
N THR A 35 -27.18 26.58 13.69
CA THR A 35 -26.71 26.39 12.31
C THR A 35 -25.41 25.60 12.26
N VAL A 36 -24.43 25.91 13.12
CA VAL A 36 -23.16 25.16 13.18
C VAL A 36 -23.41 23.72 13.62
N ALA A 37 -24.26 23.50 14.64
CA ALA A 37 -24.61 22.16 15.10
C ALA A 37 -25.33 21.34 14.02
N LEU A 38 -26.24 21.94 13.25
CA LEU A 38 -26.94 21.30 12.15
C LEU A 38 -25.98 20.94 11.01
N VAL A 39 -25.05 21.83 10.65
CA VAL A 39 -23.99 21.54 9.66
C VAL A 39 -23.12 20.38 10.14
N PHE A 40 -22.71 20.37 11.41
CA PHE A 40 -21.94 19.25 11.98
C PHE A 40 -22.71 17.93 11.99
N LEU A 41 -24.03 17.96 12.24
CA LEU A 41 -24.90 16.79 12.17
C LEU A 41 -25.06 16.27 10.73
N GLU A 42 -25.30 17.15 9.75
CA GLU A 42 -25.34 16.79 8.32
C GLU A 42 -24.00 16.19 7.84
N PHE A 43 -22.87 16.78 8.24
CA PHE A 43 -21.56 16.23 7.93
C PHE A 43 -21.32 14.86 8.56
N ARG A 44 -21.89 14.61 9.76
CA ARG A 44 -21.79 13.32 10.43
C ARG A 44 -22.66 12.27 9.75
N THR A 45 -23.91 12.59 9.41
CA THR A 45 -24.81 11.66 8.71
C THR A 45 -24.30 11.32 7.31
N CYS A 46 -23.79 12.28 6.54
CA CYS A 46 -23.17 11.99 5.24
C CYS A 46 -21.91 11.10 5.35
N ARG A 47 -21.16 11.20 6.47
CA ARG A 47 -20.01 10.33 6.73
C ARG A 47 -20.44 8.91 7.08
N ASP A 48 -21.47 8.77 7.90
CA ASP A 48 -22.03 7.47 8.30
C ASP A 48 -22.67 6.73 7.11
N ASP A 49 -23.32 7.46 6.18
CA ASP A 49 -23.89 6.89 4.94
C ASP A 49 -22.80 6.45 3.95
N ALA A 50 -21.73 7.24 3.81
CA ALA A 50 -20.58 6.86 2.97
C ALA A 50 -19.83 5.64 3.52
N ASP A 51 -19.76 5.48 4.84
CA ASP A 51 -19.23 4.27 5.48
C ASP A 51 -20.20 3.09 5.36
N GLY A 52 -21.52 3.33 5.29
CA GLY A 52 -22.54 2.31 5.01
C GLY A 52 -22.43 1.69 3.61
N ASP A 53 -22.19 2.51 2.59
CA ASP A 53 -22.06 2.04 1.19
C ASP A 53 -20.68 1.39 0.92
N ARG A 54 -19.64 1.80 1.68
CA ARG A 54 -18.33 1.12 1.69
C ARG A 54 -18.41 -0.31 2.24
N LYS A 55 -19.27 -0.58 3.22
CA LYS A 55 -19.36 -1.88 3.89
C LYS A 55 -19.79 -3.05 2.99
N ASN A 56 -20.38 -2.78 1.82
CA ASN A 56 -20.90 -3.81 0.93
C ASN A 56 -20.02 -4.11 -0.30
N LYS A 57 -19.00 -3.30 -0.60
CA LYS A 57 -18.11 -3.56 -1.73
C LYS A 57 -16.95 -4.46 -1.30
N ARG A 58 -17.02 -5.73 -1.68
CA ARG A 58 -15.89 -6.66 -1.58
C ARG A 58 -14.81 -6.27 -2.59
N PHE A 59 -13.54 -6.43 -2.22
CA PHE A 59 -12.44 -6.24 -3.15
C PHE A 59 -12.53 -7.24 -4.32
N GLU A 60 -12.33 -6.73 -5.53
CA GLU A 60 -12.24 -7.54 -6.75
C GLU A 60 -10.93 -7.26 -7.47
N ARG A 61 -10.25 -8.30 -7.97
CA ARG A 61 -8.93 -8.18 -8.61
C ARG A 61 -8.91 -7.21 -9.79
N GLY A 62 -10.04 -7.03 -10.48
CA GLY A 62 -10.19 -6.11 -11.61
C GLY A 62 -10.31 -4.63 -11.25
N MET A 63 -10.47 -4.27 -9.97
CA MET A 63 -10.70 -2.89 -9.56
C MET A 63 -9.56 -1.95 -9.96
N THR A 64 -9.92 -0.75 -10.40
CA THR A 64 -8.99 0.37 -10.59
C THR A 64 -8.42 0.83 -9.25
N GLU A 65 -7.31 1.57 -9.30
CA GLU A 65 -6.70 2.13 -8.08
C GLU A 65 -7.64 3.04 -7.31
N LYS A 66 -8.44 3.85 -8.01
CA LYS A 66 -9.43 4.70 -7.35
C LYS A 66 -10.45 3.87 -6.58
N GLU A 67 -10.89 2.74 -7.12
CA GLU A 67 -11.90 1.89 -6.49
C GLU A 67 -11.34 1.15 -5.28
N TYR A 68 -10.22 0.44 -5.41
CA TYR A 68 -9.71 -0.33 -4.27
C TYR A 68 -9.13 0.55 -3.16
N THR A 69 -8.60 1.75 -3.48
CA THR A 69 -8.11 2.66 -2.42
C THR A 69 -9.22 3.20 -1.52
N MET A 70 -10.47 3.22 -1.99
CA MET A 70 -11.63 3.57 -1.15
C MET A 70 -11.98 2.48 -0.13
N LEU A 71 -11.47 1.26 -0.32
CA LEU A 71 -11.65 0.13 0.60
C LEU A 71 -10.59 0.08 1.71
N ILE A 72 -9.55 0.91 1.63
CA ILE A 72 -8.49 0.96 2.64
C ILE A 72 -8.91 1.95 3.74
N PRO A 73 -8.95 1.52 5.02
CA PRO A 73 -9.14 2.44 6.15
C PRO A 73 -8.18 3.63 6.08
N GLU A 74 -8.65 4.83 6.44
CA GLU A 74 -7.92 6.07 6.18
C GLU A 74 -6.56 6.14 6.91
N ASP A 75 -6.51 5.60 8.13
CA ASP A 75 -5.30 5.51 8.94
C ASP A 75 -4.29 4.50 8.36
N GLU A 76 -4.75 3.35 7.88
CA GLU A 76 -3.93 2.37 7.17
C GLU A 76 -3.38 2.95 5.87
N LEU A 77 -4.25 3.59 5.07
CA LEU A 77 -3.88 4.24 3.82
C LEU A 77 -2.82 5.33 4.04
N HIS A 78 -2.94 6.12 5.11
CA HIS A 78 -1.92 7.11 5.48
C HIS A 78 -0.56 6.47 5.76
N ARG A 79 -0.53 5.34 6.48
CA ARG A 79 0.71 4.60 6.77
C ARG A 79 1.33 4.00 5.50
N VAL A 80 0.52 3.39 4.65
CA VAL A 80 0.96 2.86 3.34
C VAL A 80 1.53 3.98 2.47
N ARG A 81 0.85 5.13 2.39
CA ARG A 81 1.33 6.32 1.66
C ARG A 81 2.65 6.85 2.21
N LYS A 82 2.90 6.77 3.52
CA LYS A 82 4.21 7.14 4.09
C LYS A 82 5.34 6.26 3.58
N ILE A 83 5.12 4.94 3.48
CA ILE A 83 6.11 4.00 2.91
C ILE A 83 6.41 4.40 1.46
N ILE A 84 5.37 4.54 0.64
CA ILE A 84 5.50 4.94 -0.77
C ILE A 84 6.22 6.28 -0.90
N LYS A 85 5.81 7.31 -0.14
CA LYS A 85 6.44 8.63 -0.17
C LYS A 85 7.92 8.58 0.23
N LYS A 86 8.29 7.74 1.20
CA LYS A 86 9.67 7.60 1.65
C LYS A 86 10.55 6.91 0.60
N ALA A 87 10.05 5.85 -0.03
CA ALA A 87 10.70 5.23 -1.19
C ALA A 87 10.85 6.26 -2.32
N CYS A 88 9.80 7.03 -2.61
CA CYS A 88 9.85 8.04 -3.66
C CYS A 88 10.85 9.16 -3.41
N LYS A 89 10.87 9.68 -2.19
CA LYS A 89 11.82 10.70 -1.78
C LYS A 89 13.26 10.22 -1.90
N PHE A 90 13.54 8.98 -1.50
CA PHE A 90 14.89 8.41 -1.58
C PHE A 90 15.42 8.37 -3.02
N ARG A 91 14.57 7.98 -3.96
CA ARG A 91 14.92 7.85 -5.38
C ARG A 91 14.98 9.18 -6.13
N GLY A 92 14.46 10.26 -5.53
CA GLY A 92 14.22 11.50 -6.25
C GLY A 92 13.19 11.36 -7.38
N TRP A 93 12.34 10.33 -7.33
CA TRP A 93 11.37 10.04 -8.38
C TRP A 93 9.94 10.42 -7.97
N SER A 94 9.06 10.59 -8.96
CA SER A 94 7.65 10.91 -8.73
C SER A 94 6.79 9.67 -8.51
N GLY A 95 7.35 8.48 -8.74
CA GLY A 95 6.59 7.22 -8.82
C GLY A 95 5.79 7.10 -10.12
N SER A 96 6.19 7.83 -11.16
CA SER A 96 5.59 7.72 -12.49
C SER A 96 5.96 6.39 -13.16
N PRO A 97 5.17 5.91 -14.15
CA PRO A 97 5.52 4.69 -14.89
C PRO A 97 6.93 4.72 -15.50
N GLY A 98 7.36 5.87 -16.05
CA GLY A 98 8.69 6.02 -16.64
C GLY A 98 9.83 6.00 -15.60
N ASP A 99 9.57 6.43 -14.36
CA ASP A 99 10.53 6.31 -13.27
C ASP A 99 10.73 4.84 -12.87
N ILE A 100 9.63 4.09 -12.79
CA ILE A 100 9.63 2.66 -12.45
C ILE A 100 10.33 1.84 -13.54
N GLU A 101 10.03 2.11 -14.82
CA GLU A 101 10.69 1.45 -15.95
C GLU A 101 12.20 1.64 -15.92
N LYS A 102 12.68 2.87 -15.69
CA LYS A 102 14.12 3.16 -15.55
C LYS A 102 14.75 2.39 -14.38
N ALA A 103 14.04 2.26 -13.26
CA ALA A 103 14.53 1.49 -12.13
C ALA A 103 14.61 -0.01 -12.44
N TRP A 104 13.66 -0.57 -13.18
CA TRP A 104 13.73 -1.97 -13.62
C TRP A 104 14.90 -2.21 -14.59
N LEU A 105 15.13 -1.30 -15.54
CA LEU A 105 16.29 -1.38 -16.42
C LEU A 105 17.61 -1.36 -15.63
N HIS A 106 17.72 -0.46 -14.65
CA HIS A 106 18.88 -0.40 -13.77
C HIS A 106 19.02 -1.67 -12.91
N ALA A 107 17.95 -2.14 -12.30
CA ALA A 107 17.94 -3.36 -11.48
C ALA A 107 18.37 -4.58 -12.30
N THR A 108 17.87 -4.70 -13.53
CA THR A 108 18.20 -5.82 -14.44
C THR A 108 19.69 -5.80 -14.80
N SER A 109 20.25 -4.63 -15.08
CA SER A 109 21.69 -4.48 -15.32
C SER A 109 22.51 -4.82 -14.06
N ALA A 110 22.09 -4.34 -12.89
CA ALA A 110 22.78 -4.57 -11.62
C ALA A 110 22.72 -6.04 -11.16
N ALA A 111 21.61 -6.75 -11.44
CA ALA A 111 21.43 -8.17 -11.15
C ALA A 111 22.52 -9.06 -11.80
N LYS A 112 23.01 -8.66 -12.98
CA LYS A 112 24.08 -9.36 -13.71
C LYS A 112 25.47 -9.10 -13.14
N GLY A 113 25.61 -8.11 -12.26
CA GLY A 113 26.87 -7.81 -11.56
C GLY A 113 27.05 -8.59 -10.26
N VAL A 114 28.25 -8.54 -9.70
CA VAL A 114 28.65 -9.28 -8.48
C VAL A 114 27.75 -8.95 -7.28
N ASN A 115 27.36 -7.68 -7.13
CA ASN A 115 26.50 -7.23 -6.03
C ASN A 115 25.05 -7.69 -6.19
N GLY A 116 24.61 -7.97 -7.42
CA GLY A 116 23.28 -8.51 -7.71
C GLY A 116 23.21 -10.04 -7.70
N GLY A 117 24.34 -10.74 -7.55
CA GLY A 117 24.41 -12.20 -7.59
C GLY A 117 24.83 -12.80 -8.93
N SER A 118 25.31 -11.97 -9.88
CA SER A 118 25.84 -12.41 -11.18
C SER A 118 24.86 -13.32 -11.95
N TRP A 119 23.61 -12.90 -12.07
CA TRP A 119 22.58 -13.70 -12.72
C TRP A 119 22.72 -13.71 -14.25
N SER A 120 22.50 -14.89 -14.84
CA SER A 120 22.25 -15.04 -16.28
C SER A 120 20.77 -14.79 -16.58
N ASP A 121 20.45 -14.29 -17.76
CA ASP A 121 19.06 -14.12 -18.22
C ASP A 121 18.29 -15.46 -18.24
N HIS A 122 19.00 -16.56 -18.49
CA HIS A 122 18.44 -17.91 -18.61
C HIS A 122 19.07 -18.89 -17.62
N PHE A 123 19.26 -18.46 -16.36
CA PHE A 123 19.74 -19.30 -15.27
C PHE A 123 18.90 -20.59 -15.10
N VAL A 124 19.45 -21.63 -14.49
CA VAL A 124 18.77 -22.91 -14.21
C VAL A 124 18.29 -23.00 -12.76
N VAL A 125 17.42 -23.94 -12.41
CA VAL A 125 16.83 -23.97 -11.05
C VAL A 125 17.89 -24.16 -9.95
N GLU A 126 19.01 -24.80 -10.28
CA GLU A 126 20.17 -24.99 -9.42
C GLU A 126 20.90 -23.68 -9.09
N ASP A 127 20.71 -22.63 -9.90
CA ASP A 127 21.23 -21.30 -9.64
C ASP A 127 20.48 -20.55 -8.53
N LEU A 128 19.31 -21.05 -8.09
CA LEU A 128 18.51 -20.48 -7.00
C LEU A 128 19.14 -20.79 -5.63
N ASP A 129 20.39 -20.38 -5.41
CA ASP A 129 21.01 -20.49 -4.09
C ASP A 129 20.64 -19.30 -3.18
N GLU A 130 20.58 -19.57 -1.88
CA GLU A 130 20.18 -18.59 -0.86
C GLU A 130 21.05 -17.31 -0.92
N SER A 131 22.36 -17.44 -1.15
CA SER A 131 23.27 -16.29 -1.14
C SER A 131 23.06 -15.37 -2.34
N ARG A 132 22.82 -15.92 -3.53
CA ARG A 132 22.51 -15.13 -4.73
C ARG A 132 21.13 -14.51 -4.65
N LEU A 133 20.15 -15.23 -4.12
CA LEU A 133 18.80 -14.71 -3.88
C LEU A 133 18.81 -13.55 -2.88
N GLU A 134 19.58 -13.66 -1.80
CA GLU A 134 19.79 -12.58 -0.83
C GLU A 134 20.41 -11.35 -1.49
N LYS A 135 21.48 -11.53 -2.27
CA LYS A 135 22.11 -10.42 -3.02
C LYS A 135 21.13 -9.75 -3.97
N LEU A 136 20.34 -10.54 -4.70
CA LEU A 136 19.35 -10.02 -5.64
C LEU A 136 18.25 -9.25 -4.91
N CYS A 137 17.71 -9.78 -3.81
CA CYS A 137 16.71 -9.13 -2.98
C CYS A 137 17.24 -7.81 -2.39
N ASN A 138 18.46 -7.80 -1.85
CA ASN A 138 19.10 -6.59 -1.34
C ASN A 138 19.30 -5.53 -2.43
N MET A 139 19.71 -5.95 -3.63
CA MET A 139 19.83 -5.05 -4.77
C MET A 139 18.46 -4.46 -5.17
N ILE A 140 17.39 -5.27 -5.19
CA ILE A 140 16.02 -4.78 -5.44
C ILE A 140 15.59 -3.79 -4.34
N ASP A 141 15.85 -4.08 -3.06
CA ASP A 141 15.56 -3.16 -1.95
C ASP A 141 16.33 -1.85 -2.10
N ASP A 142 17.61 -1.88 -2.45
CA ASP A 142 18.42 -0.68 -2.70
C ASP A 142 17.89 0.13 -3.90
N VAL A 143 17.55 -0.53 -4.99
CA VAL A 143 17.04 0.13 -6.19
C VAL A 143 15.62 0.68 -5.98
N PHE A 144 14.71 -0.02 -5.32
CA PHE A 144 13.32 0.43 -5.26
C PHE A 144 12.98 1.18 -3.98
N LEU A 145 13.59 0.81 -2.86
CA LEU A 145 13.17 1.25 -1.53
C LEU A 145 14.30 1.98 -0.77
N GLY A 146 15.55 1.92 -1.25
CA GLY A 146 16.72 2.53 -0.63
C GLY A 146 17.26 1.80 0.58
N GLY A 147 17.23 0.47 0.52
CA GLY A 147 17.69 -0.40 1.60
C GLY A 147 16.79 -0.32 2.84
N GLN A 148 15.54 0.10 2.66
CA GLN A 148 14.64 0.37 3.79
C GLN A 148 14.10 -0.90 4.40
N LEU A 149 13.82 -1.91 3.59
CA LEU A 149 13.38 -3.20 4.10
C LEU A 149 14.46 -3.80 4.99
N GLN A 150 15.71 -3.86 4.51
CA GLN A 150 16.84 -4.38 5.29
C GLN A 150 17.08 -3.59 6.59
N LYS A 151 17.00 -2.25 6.54
CA LYS A 151 17.14 -1.42 7.74
C LYS A 151 16.06 -1.73 8.78
N GLU A 152 14.82 -1.99 8.36
CA GLU A 152 13.74 -2.30 9.30
C GLU A 152 13.83 -3.73 9.83
N LEU A 153 14.25 -4.71 9.02
CA LEU A 153 14.54 -6.07 9.47
C LEU A 153 15.64 -6.08 10.55
N TYR A 154 16.70 -5.30 10.35
CA TYR A 154 17.76 -5.14 11.33
C TYR A 154 17.27 -4.52 12.64
N LYS A 155 16.53 -3.39 12.56
CA LYS A 155 15.97 -2.72 13.75
C LYS A 155 15.06 -3.62 14.57
N ARG A 156 14.30 -4.50 13.91
CA ARG A 156 13.38 -5.46 14.53
C ARG A 156 14.06 -6.74 15.02
N ARG A 157 15.39 -6.86 14.87
CA ARG A 157 16.18 -8.04 15.23
C ARG A 157 15.73 -9.33 14.53
N VAL A 158 15.08 -9.19 13.37
CA VAL A 158 14.81 -10.32 12.46
C VAL A 158 16.09 -10.70 11.71
N GLY A 159 16.98 -9.73 11.50
CA GLY A 159 18.23 -9.91 10.79
C GLY A 159 18.02 -9.61 9.31
N ARG A 160 17.67 -10.63 8.53
CA ARG A 160 17.49 -10.58 7.07
C ARG A 160 16.37 -11.51 6.63
N LEU A 161 15.85 -11.28 5.42
CA LEU A 161 15.01 -12.28 4.76
C LEU A 161 15.83 -13.53 4.48
N LYS A 162 15.18 -14.67 4.60
CA LYS A 162 15.74 -15.98 4.28
C LYS A 162 15.09 -16.50 3.00
N PHE A 163 15.74 -17.47 2.37
CA PHE A 163 15.25 -18.04 1.11
C PHE A 163 15.34 -19.56 1.18
N SER A 164 14.33 -20.24 0.64
CA SER A 164 14.33 -21.69 0.47
C SER A 164 13.90 -22.07 -0.94
N VAL A 165 14.42 -23.18 -1.46
CA VAL A 165 13.98 -23.78 -2.71
C VAL A 165 13.43 -25.15 -2.40
N ASP A 166 12.11 -25.22 -2.33
CA ASP A 166 11.41 -26.38 -1.84
C ASP A 166 10.99 -27.30 -2.99
N ASP A 167 10.99 -28.59 -2.70
CA ASP A 167 10.32 -29.57 -3.55
C ASP A 167 8.80 -29.42 -3.34
N ASP A 168 8.12 -29.09 -4.43
CA ASP A 168 6.70 -28.72 -4.46
C ASP A 168 5.81 -29.82 -3.83
N PRO A 169 5.10 -29.56 -2.71
CA PRO A 169 4.11 -30.50 -2.21
C PRO A 169 3.00 -30.57 -3.26
N ARG A 170 2.81 -31.74 -3.88
CA ARG A 170 1.84 -31.96 -4.98
C ARG A 170 0.50 -31.27 -4.68
N GLY A 171 0.29 -30.07 -5.23
CA GLY A 171 -0.86 -29.22 -5.01
C GLY A 171 -1.32 -28.55 -6.30
N GLN A 172 -2.59 -28.16 -6.34
CA GLN A 172 -3.24 -27.51 -7.48
C GLN A 172 -2.93 -26.01 -7.59
N ASP A 173 -2.09 -25.47 -6.71
CA ASP A 173 -1.86 -24.04 -6.62
C ASP A 173 -0.93 -23.53 -7.73
N ASP A 174 -1.29 -22.40 -8.32
CA ASP A 174 -0.61 -21.78 -9.47
C ASP A 174 0.57 -20.88 -9.08
N TRP A 175 0.96 -20.87 -7.80
CA TRP A 175 2.04 -20.03 -7.30
C TRP A 175 3.41 -20.55 -7.74
N ILE A 176 4.37 -19.64 -7.93
CA ILE A 176 5.76 -19.97 -8.25
C ILE A 176 6.72 -19.72 -7.08
N SER A 177 6.25 -18.94 -6.10
CA SER A 177 6.85 -18.67 -4.80
C SER A 177 5.76 -18.31 -3.80
N TYR A 178 6.12 -18.25 -2.51
CA TYR A 178 5.28 -17.67 -1.47
C TYR A 178 6.13 -17.14 -0.31
N PHE A 179 5.59 -16.16 0.44
CA PHE A 179 6.18 -15.62 1.66
C PHE A 179 5.65 -16.35 2.91
N GLY A 180 6.54 -17.02 3.65
CA GLY A 180 6.24 -17.75 4.88
C GLY A 180 6.21 -16.86 6.13
N GLU A 181 5.60 -17.36 7.21
CA GLU A 181 5.46 -16.63 8.49
C GLU A 181 6.79 -16.41 9.24
N ASP A 182 7.83 -17.16 8.89
CA ASP A 182 9.17 -17.10 9.47
C ASP A 182 10.11 -16.16 8.69
N SER A 183 9.56 -15.28 7.85
CA SER A 183 10.31 -14.33 7.01
C SER A 183 11.19 -15.03 5.96
N VAL A 184 10.77 -16.24 5.54
CA VAL A 184 11.38 -16.97 4.43
C VAL A 184 10.56 -16.75 3.16
N ILE A 185 11.24 -16.49 2.05
CA ILE A 185 10.66 -16.56 0.71
C ILE A 185 10.97 -17.95 0.14
N HIS A 186 9.92 -18.69 -0.15
CA HIS A 186 9.99 -20.05 -0.67
C HIS A 186 9.81 -20.05 -2.18
N PHE A 187 10.71 -20.70 -2.90
CA PHE A 187 10.62 -20.91 -4.35
C PHE A 187 10.28 -22.37 -4.66
N LEU A 188 9.26 -22.61 -5.47
CA LEU A 188 8.82 -23.97 -5.79
C LEU A 188 9.64 -24.54 -6.94
N ARG A 189 10.53 -25.51 -6.66
CA ARG A 189 11.51 -26.04 -7.61
C ARG A 189 10.89 -26.46 -8.95
N ARG A 190 9.76 -27.19 -8.92
CA ARG A 190 9.04 -27.67 -10.10
C ARG A 190 8.51 -26.52 -10.98
N LYS A 191 8.09 -25.42 -10.37
CA LYS A 191 7.58 -24.25 -11.12
C LYS A 191 8.73 -23.51 -11.79
N TRP A 192 9.87 -23.42 -11.11
CA TRP A 192 11.11 -22.83 -11.63
C TRP A 192 11.89 -23.72 -12.61
N SER A 193 11.49 -24.98 -12.84
CA SER A 193 12.09 -25.79 -13.90
C SER A 193 11.50 -25.48 -15.28
N GLN A 194 10.47 -24.64 -15.37
CA GLN A 194 9.82 -24.27 -16.63
C GLN A 194 10.69 -23.29 -17.44
N SER A 195 10.62 -23.40 -18.77
CA SER A 195 11.34 -22.51 -19.69
C SER A 195 10.65 -21.15 -19.81
N VAL A 196 11.46 -20.09 -19.75
CA VAL A 196 11.06 -18.72 -20.10
C VAL A 196 12.01 -18.21 -21.16
N SER A 197 11.46 -17.82 -22.31
CA SER A 197 12.21 -17.35 -23.47
C SER A 197 11.39 -16.35 -24.28
N GLU A 198 12.00 -15.75 -25.31
CA GLU A 198 11.29 -14.90 -26.26
C GLU A 198 10.12 -15.61 -26.97
N SER A 199 10.30 -16.89 -27.32
CA SER A 199 9.27 -17.73 -27.95
C SER A 199 8.25 -18.27 -26.96
N GLN A 200 8.55 -18.24 -25.66
CA GLN A 200 7.69 -18.73 -24.60
C GLN A 200 7.73 -17.79 -23.38
N PRO A 201 7.22 -16.55 -23.53
CA PRO A 201 7.27 -15.57 -22.45
C PRO A 201 6.21 -15.86 -21.38
N MET A 202 6.44 -15.34 -20.18
CA MET A 202 5.51 -15.45 -19.05
C MET A 202 5.03 -14.07 -18.62
N ILE A 203 3.76 -13.97 -18.21
CA ILE A 203 3.24 -12.78 -17.55
C ILE A 203 3.39 -12.97 -16.04
N CYS A 204 4.10 -12.04 -15.42
CA CYS A 204 4.25 -11.91 -13.98
C CYS A 204 3.62 -10.59 -13.56
N GLU A 205 2.50 -10.62 -12.84
CA GLU A 205 1.88 -9.42 -12.28
C GLU A 205 1.47 -8.38 -13.33
N GLY A 206 1.17 -8.84 -14.55
CA GLY A 206 0.88 -8.01 -15.73
C GLY A 206 2.11 -7.51 -16.49
N ILE A 207 3.32 -7.89 -16.06
CA ILE A 207 4.57 -7.62 -16.77
C ILE A 207 4.96 -8.82 -17.63
N LEU A 208 5.25 -8.56 -18.91
CA LEU A 208 5.72 -9.58 -19.84
C LEU A 208 7.21 -9.85 -19.63
N CYS A 209 7.53 -11.05 -19.14
CA CYS A 209 8.88 -11.53 -18.89
C CYS A 209 9.33 -12.43 -20.05
N HIS A 210 10.41 -12.04 -20.73
CA HIS A 210 11.05 -12.80 -21.80
C HIS A 210 12.24 -13.62 -21.32
N THR A 211 12.73 -13.35 -20.11
CA THR A 211 13.85 -14.07 -19.50
C THR A 211 13.46 -14.59 -18.11
N ARG A 212 14.18 -15.63 -17.65
CA ARG A 212 13.98 -16.17 -16.28
C ARG A 212 14.42 -15.15 -15.22
N LEU A 213 15.44 -14.36 -15.52
CA LEU A 213 15.89 -13.28 -14.63
C LEU A 213 14.79 -12.22 -14.42
N GLN A 214 14.11 -11.79 -15.49
CA GLN A 214 12.97 -10.87 -15.36
C GLN A 214 11.89 -11.47 -14.47
N LEU A 215 11.50 -12.72 -14.72
CA LEU A 215 10.51 -13.41 -13.90
C LEU A 215 10.93 -13.45 -12.43
N LEU A 216 12.18 -13.85 -12.12
CA LEU A 216 12.70 -13.91 -10.74
C LEU A 216 12.68 -12.57 -10.04
N MET A 217 13.08 -11.51 -10.73
CA MET A 217 13.12 -10.17 -10.15
C MET A 217 11.73 -9.65 -9.82
N HIS A 218 10.75 -9.84 -10.71
CA HIS A 218 9.37 -9.43 -10.46
C HIS A 218 8.71 -10.28 -9.37
N THR A 219 8.97 -11.59 -9.34
CA THR A 219 8.54 -12.48 -8.27
C THR A 219 9.11 -12.07 -6.92
N LEU A 220 10.42 -11.80 -6.82
CA LEU A 220 11.02 -11.30 -5.59
C LEU A 220 10.40 -9.98 -5.13
N ALA A 221 10.18 -9.04 -6.06
CA ALA A 221 9.53 -7.77 -5.72
C ALA A 221 8.10 -7.97 -5.19
N HIS A 222 7.34 -8.92 -5.74
CA HIS A 222 6.03 -9.32 -5.22
C HIS A 222 6.15 -9.82 -3.77
N GLU A 223 7.03 -10.79 -3.51
CA GLU A 223 7.21 -11.34 -2.16
C GLU A 223 7.76 -10.30 -1.17
N MET A 224 8.54 -9.32 -1.65
CA MET A 224 8.97 -8.18 -0.84
C MET A 224 7.81 -7.29 -0.40
N VAL A 225 6.69 -7.23 -1.13
CA VAL A 225 5.48 -6.53 -0.66
C VAL A 225 4.91 -7.24 0.56
N HIS A 226 4.86 -8.57 0.56
CA HIS A 226 4.45 -9.34 1.75
C HIS A 226 5.39 -9.07 2.92
N ALA A 227 6.70 -9.13 2.71
CA ALA A 227 7.69 -8.79 3.73
C ALA A 227 7.53 -7.36 4.27
N LEU A 228 7.23 -6.39 3.40
CA LEU A 228 7.00 -5.00 3.81
C LEU A 228 5.79 -4.88 4.72
N VAL A 229 4.65 -5.50 4.38
CA VAL A 229 3.45 -5.42 5.23
C VAL A 229 3.68 -6.17 6.53
N PHE A 230 4.19 -7.40 6.47
CA PHE A 230 4.50 -8.23 7.63
C PHE A 230 5.42 -7.53 8.64
N HIS A 231 6.51 -6.91 8.16
CA HIS A 231 7.49 -6.29 9.05
C HIS A 231 7.21 -4.83 9.37
N LEU A 232 6.75 -3.99 8.43
CA LEU A 232 6.57 -2.56 8.70
C LEU A 232 5.17 -2.24 9.23
N LEU A 233 4.18 -3.10 8.96
CA LEU A 233 2.78 -2.90 9.29
C LEU A 233 2.16 -4.17 9.93
N PRO A 234 2.75 -4.72 11.02
CA PRO A 234 2.38 -6.04 11.56
C PRO A 234 0.94 -6.14 12.09
N ASP A 235 0.34 -5.02 12.45
CA ASP A 235 -1.07 -4.93 12.84
C ASP A 235 -2.02 -4.97 11.64
N ILE A 236 -1.61 -4.40 10.50
CA ILE A 236 -2.34 -4.52 9.22
C ILE A 236 -2.25 -5.97 8.72
N ASP A 237 -1.05 -6.55 8.73
CA ASP A 237 -0.82 -7.95 8.33
C ASP A 237 -1.76 -8.93 9.05
N LYS A 238 -1.95 -8.73 10.36
CA LYS A 238 -2.74 -9.64 11.21
C LYS A 238 -4.24 -9.47 11.11
N ALA A 239 -4.73 -8.27 10.79
CA ALA A 239 -6.13 -7.93 11.06
C ALA A 239 -6.81 -7.07 10.00
N SER A 240 -6.09 -6.48 9.05
CA SER A 240 -6.71 -5.58 8.07
C SER A 240 -7.52 -6.36 7.04
N LEU A 241 -8.80 -5.99 6.90
CA LEU A 241 -9.65 -6.46 5.82
C LEU A 241 -9.20 -5.92 4.45
N ALA A 242 -8.42 -4.84 4.43
CA ALA A 242 -7.80 -4.30 3.20
C ALA A 242 -6.48 -5.02 2.86
N TYR A 243 -6.01 -5.92 3.72
CA TYR A 243 -4.90 -6.84 3.49
C TYR A 243 -5.35 -8.29 3.79
N LEU A 244 -6.49 -8.67 3.18
CA LEU A 244 -7.16 -9.98 3.19
C LEU A 244 -6.43 -11.06 4.02
N PRO A 245 -6.89 -11.42 5.22
CA PRO A 245 -6.15 -12.31 6.13
C PRO A 245 -5.72 -13.66 5.52
N ASP A 246 -6.53 -14.23 4.62
CA ASP A 246 -6.29 -15.56 4.03
C ASP A 246 -5.49 -15.52 2.71
N GLU A 247 -5.69 -14.50 1.87
CA GLU A 247 -5.02 -14.39 0.56
C GLU A 247 -3.82 -13.44 0.60
N ARG A 248 -3.80 -12.45 1.51
CA ARG A 248 -2.83 -11.35 1.61
C ARG A 248 -2.67 -10.47 0.35
N HIS A 249 -3.42 -10.73 -0.72
CA HIS A 249 -3.50 -9.92 -1.96
C HIS A 249 -4.66 -8.92 -1.95
N GLY A 250 -4.81 -8.14 -0.87
CA GLY A 250 -5.86 -7.12 -0.75
C GLY A 250 -5.54 -5.76 -1.41
N PRO A 251 -6.44 -4.76 -1.26
CA PRO A 251 -6.21 -3.38 -1.68
C PRO A 251 -4.84 -2.78 -1.28
N ILE A 252 -4.36 -3.07 -0.06
CA ILE A 252 -3.05 -2.59 0.42
C ILE A 252 -1.90 -3.22 -0.38
N PHE A 253 -1.96 -4.54 -0.60
CA PHE A 253 -0.99 -5.25 -1.42
C PHE A 253 -0.94 -4.65 -2.82
N LYS A 254 -2.11 -4.53 -3.47
CA LYS A 254 -2.22 -4.01 -4.83
C LYS A 254 -1.71 -2.58 -4.95
N LEU A 255 -1.96 -1.73 -3.95
CA LEU A 255 -1.44 -0.37 -3.92
C LEU A 255 0.09 -0.34 -3.83
N LEU A 256 0.67 -1.11 -2.90
CA LEU A 256 2.12 -1.18 -2.70
C LEU A 256 2.82 -1.77 -3.93
N ASN A 257 2.34 -2.92 -4.43
CA ASN A 257 2.89 -3.62 -5.59
C ASN A 257 2.92 -2.70 -6.82
N LYS A 258 1.82 -1.99 -7.08
CA LYS A 258 1.73 -1.02 -8.17
C LYS A 258 2.64 0.19 -7.96
N ARG A 259 2.61 0.82 -6.79
CA ARG A 259 3.28 2.11 -6.56
C ARG A 259 4.79 1.99 -6.33
N LEU A 260 5.25 0.85 -5.84
CA LEU A 260 6.68 0.59 -5.62
C LEU A 260 7.30 -0.07 -6.85
N PHE A 261 6.63 -1.06 -7.45
CA PHE A 261 7.23 -1.93 -8.47
C PHE A 261 6.55 -1.84 -9.85
N GLY A 262 5.45 -1.09 -9.99
CA GLY A 262 4.76 -0.92 -11.27
C GLY A 262 3.90 -2.10 -11.70
N HIS A 263 3.66 -3.06 -10.81
CA HIS A 263 2.85 -4.25 -11.08
C HIS A 263 1.35 -3.93 -11.09
N PRO A 264 0.64 -4.01 -12.23
CA PRO A 264 -0.79 -3.71 -12.30
C PRO A 264 -1.70 -4.80 -11.71
N THR A 265 -1.24 -6.05 -11.62
CA THR A 265 -2.02 -7.20 -11.11
C THR A 265 -1.24 -7.97 -10.03
N ASP A 266 -1.84 -9.05 -9.55
CA ASP A 266 -1.39 -9.98 -8.50
C ASP A 266 -1.36 -11.44 -8.98
N SER A 267 -1.19 -11.65 -10.30
CA SER A 267 -1.33 -12.97 -10.93
C SER A 267 -0.22 -13.33 -11.90
N TYR A 268 0.08 -14.63 -11.96
CA TYR A 268 0.98 -15.27 -12.91
C TYR A 268 0.19 -15.93 -14.04
N LYS A 269 0.64 -15.79 -15.29
CA LYS A 269 -0.02 -16.42 -16.44
C LYS A 269 0.96 -16.76 -17.55
N LYS A 270 0.92 -17.99 -18.06
CA LYS A 270 1.55 -18.35 -19.34
C LYS A 270 0.74 -17.77 -20.50
N LEU A 271 1.42 -17.18 -21.47
CA LEU A 271 0.75 -16.72 -22.70
C LEU A 271 0.35 -17.88 -23.62
N PHE A 272 1.10 -18.99 -23.57
CA PHE A 272 0.85 -20.19 -24.38
C PHE A 272 1.00 -21.45 -23.51
N GLY A 273 -0.05 -22.28 -23.46
CA GLY A 273 -0.11 -23.53 -22.69
C GLY A 273 -0.65 -23.36 -21.26
N GLY A 274 -1.53 -24.26 -20.81
CA GLY A 274 -2.02 -24.33 -19.43
C GLY A 274 -0.91 -24.70 -18.45
N PHE A 275 -1.12 -24.43 -17.15
CA PHE A 275 -0.19 -24.79 -16.08
C PHE A 275 -0.10 -26.30 -15.86
#